data_AF-A0A3D4CT72-F1
#
_entry.id   AF-A0A3D4CT72-F1
#
_cell.length_a   1.000
_cell.length_b   1.000
_cell.length_c   1.000
_cell.angle_alpha   90.00
_cell.angle_beta   90.00
_cell.angle_gamma   90.00
#
_symmetry.space_group_name_H-M   'P 1'
#
loop_
_entity.id
_entity.type
_entity.pdbx_description
1 polymer ?
#
loop_
_entity_poly.entity_id
_entity_poly.type
_entity_poly.pdbx_seq_one_letter_code
_entity_poly.pdbx_strand_id
1 'polypeptide(L)' 'GLPISKKMTEMMGGKMEVESEEGKGTTFSIYLPLVEKRVRLIEDSTPRTKSIIEV' A
#
# COMPACT_ATOMS: atom_id res chain seq x y z
N GLY A 1 0.95 16.87 -13.02
CA GLY A 1 1.05 16.01 -11.82
C GLY A 1 -0.31 15.84 -11.15
N LEU A 2 -0.85 16.91 -10.58
CA LEU A 2 -2.04 16.86 -9.72
C LEU A 2 -3.29 16.17 -10.33
N PRO A 3 -3.66 16.37 -11.62
CA PRO A 3 -4.83 15.68 -12.18
C PRO A 3 -4.70 14.15 -12.16
N ILE A 4 -3.49 13.64 -12.35
CA ILE A 4 -3.20 12.19 -12.33
C ILE A 4 -3.34 11.67 -10.90
N SER A 5 -2.73 12.35 -9.92
CA SER A 5 -2.81 11.98 -8.51
C SER A 5 -4.24 12.02 -7.98
N LYS A 6 -5.03 13.02 -8.39
CA LYS A 6 -6.46 13.12 -8.05
C LYS A 6 -7.23 11.94 -8.65
N LYS A 7 -7.03 11.64 -9.94
CA LYS A 7 -7.71 10.52 -10.60
C LYS A 7 -7.38 9.18 -9.95
N MET A 8 -6.11 8.97 -9.60
CA MET A 8 -5.67 7.76 -8.91
C MET A 8 -6.31 7.63 -7.53
N THR A 9 -6.38 8.72 -6.77
CA THR A 9 -7.04 8.76 -5.46
C THR A 9 -8.53 8.40 -5.58
N GLU A 10 -9.24 8.99 -6.56
CA GLU A 10 -10.66 8.69 -6.82
C GLU A 10 -10.87 7.22 -7.24
N MET A 11 -9.99 6.69 -8.10
CA MET A 11 -10.04 5.28 -8.53
C MET A 11 -9.83 4.30 -7.37
N MET A 12 -9.09 4.70 -6.34
CA MET A 12 -8.89 3.92 -5.11
C MET A 12 -10.04 4.06 -4.11
N GLY A 13 -11.12 4.77 -4.47
CA GLY A 13 -12.25 5.05 -3.58
C GLY A 13 -11.94 6.10 -2.50
N GLY A 14 -10.87 6.87 -2.71
CA GLY A 14 -10.44 7.93 -1.81
C GLY A 14 -10.94 9.32 -2.20
N LYS A 15 -10.49 10.32 -1.43
CA LYS A 15 -10.70 11.75 -1.71
C LYS A 15 -9.43 12.56 -1.47
N MET A 16 -9.37 13.76 -2.05
CA MET A 16 -8.27 14.71 -1.88
C MET A 16 -8.80 16.07 -1.44
N GLU A 17 -8.15 16.68 -0.45
CA GLU A 17 -8.44 18.03 0.06
C GLU A 17 -7.21 18.93 -0.12
N VAL A 18 -7.45 20.24 -0.25
CA VAL A 18 -6.39 21.23 -0.48
C VAL A 18 -6.60 22.40 0.47
N GLU A 19 -5.55 22.73 1.20
CA GLU A 19 -5.47 23.91 2.05
C GLU A 19 -4.30 24.76 1.56
N SER A 20 -4.54 26.04 1.29
CA SER A 20 -3.49 26.94 0.79
C SER A 20 -3.62 28.30 1.43
N GLU A 21 -2.49 28.84 1.87
CA GLU A 21 -2.39 30.22 2.34
C GLU A 21 -1.17 30.88 1.70
N GLU A 22 -1.38 32.06 1.12
CA GLU A 22 -0.33 32.82 0.44
C GLU A 22 0.83 33.11 1.41
N GLY A 23 2.06 32.89 0.96
CA GLY A 23 3.25 33.05 1.80
C GLY A 23 3.47 31.97 2.86
N LYS A 24 2.50 31.06 3.09
CA LYS A 24 2.66 29.90 4.01
C LYS A 24 2.75 28.56 3.29
N GLY A 25 2.27 28.49 2.05
CA GLY A 25 2.35 27.32 1.19
C GLY A 25 1.01 26.61 1.01
N THR A 26 1.08 25.38 0.51
CA THR A 26 -0.09 24.58 0.14
C THR A 26 0.09 23.15 0.64
N THR A 27 -0.95 22.61 1.28
CA THR A 27 -1.03 21.22 1.74
C THR A 27 -2.09 20.47 0.94
N PHE A 28 -1.70 19.31 0.41
CA PHE A 28 -2.61 18.37 -0.25
C PHE A 28 -2.77 17.14 0.63
N SER A 29 -4.01 16.87 1.07
CA SER A 29 -4.33 15.75 1.94
C SER A 29 -5.06 14.66 1.15
N ILE A 30 -4.61 13.41 1.24
CA ILE A 30 -5.20 12.25 0.55
C ILE A 30 -5.79 11.31 1.60
N TYR A 31 -7.03 10.89 1.40
CA TYR A 31 -7.74 9.98 2.27
C TYR A 31 -8.14 8.74 1.47
N LEU A 32 -7.78 7.56 1.97
CA LEU A 32 -8.06 6.28 1.33
C LEU A 32 -8.81 5.35 2.30
N PRO A 33 -9.73 4.51 1.79
CA PRO A 33 -10.39 3.50 2.62
C PRO A 33 -9.38 2.47 3.12
N LEU A 34 -9.47 2.12 4.41
CA LEU A 34 -8.65 1.05 4.98
C LEU A 34 -9.19 -0.31 4.51
N VAL A 35 -8.28 -1.17 4.03
CA VAL A 35 -8.61 -2.55 3.67
C VAL A 35 -7.85 -3.48 4.60
N GLU A 36 -8.57 -4.19 5.47
CA GLU A 36 -7.96 -5.23 6.31
C GLU A 36 -7.59 -6.44 5.46
N LYS A 37 -6.29 -6.63 5.25
CA LYS A 37 -5.79 -7.82 4.55
C LYS A 37 -5.71 -8.97 5.55
N ARG A 38 -6.63 -9.93 5.47
CA ARG A 38 -6.51 -11.18 6.21
C ARG A 38 -5.32 -11.97 5.66
N VAL A 39 -4.23 -12.03 6.42
CA VAL A 39 -3.08 -12.87 6.11
C VAL A 39 -3.48 -14.33 6.32
N ARG A 40 -3.39 -15.15 5.27
CA ARG A 40 -3.43 -16.61 5.42
C ARG A 40 -1.99 -17.07 5.59
N LEU A 41 -1.68 -17.64 6.74
CA LEU A 41 -0.43 -18.36 6.94
C LEU A 41 -0.53 -19.65 6.14
N ILE A 42 0.37 -19.86 5.18
CA ILE A 42 0.55 -21.14 4.51
C ILE A 42 1.65 -21.86 5.28
N GLU A 43 1.33 -23.00 5.87
CA GLU A 43 2.35 -23.87 6.46
C GLU A 43 3.17 -24.49 5.31
N ASP A 44 4.46 -24.18 5.28
CA ASP A 44 5.39 -24.74 4.32
C ASP A 44 5.61 -26.24 4.63
N SER A 45 4.96 -27.11 3.86
CA SER A 45 5.04 -28.56 4.01
C SER A 45 6.19 -29.19 3.23
N THR A 46 7.27 -28.47 2.94
CA THR A 46 8.43 -29.04 2.23
C THR A 46 9.21 -30.01 3.13
N PRO A 47 9.33 -31.30 2.76
CA PRO A 47 10.21 -32.23 3.46
C PRO A 47 11.66 -31.85 3.17
N ARG A 48 12.41 -31.42 4.18
CA ARG A 48 13.87 -31.29 4.09
C ARG A 48 14.48 -32.69 4.09
N THR A 49 14.63 -33.30 2.92
CA THR A 49 15.41 -34.54 2.78
C THR A 49 16.84 -34.25 3.22
N LYS A 50 17.28 -34.89 4.31
CA LYS A 50 18.68 -34.88 4.76
C LYS A 50 19.54 -35.39 3.61
N SER A 51 20.44 -34.56 3.10
CA SER A 51 21.57 -35.01 2.29
C SER A 51 22.38 -35.98 3.14
N ILE A 52 22.32 -37.27 2.81
CA ILE A 52 23.25 -38.27 3.32
C ILE A 52 24.59 -37.92 2.67
N ILE A 53 25.53 -37.46 3.49
CA ILE A 53 26.92 -37.34 3.07
C ILE A 53 27.45 -38.78 3.12
N GLU A 54 27.55 -39.44 1.96
CA GLU A 54 28.45 -40.59 1.84
C GLU A 54 29.88 -40.06 1.97
N VAL A 55 30.55 -40.48 3.04
CA VAL A 55 32.02 -40.48 3.17
C VAL A 55 32.47 -41.92 2.98
#